data_AF-A0A2P8GSP9-F1
#
_entry.id   AF-A0A2P8GSP9-F1
#
_cell.length_a   1.000
_cell.length_b   1.000
_cell.length_c   1.000
_cell.angle_alpha   90.00
_cell.angle_beta   90.00
_cell.angle_gamma   90.00
#
_symmetry.space_group_name_H-M   'P 1'
#
loop_
_entity.id
_entity.type
_entity.pdbx_description
1 polymer ?
#
loop_
_entity_poly.entity_id
_entity_poly.type
_entity_poly.pdbx_seq_one_letter_code
_entity_poly.pdbx_strand_id
1 'polypeptide(L)'
;MKKTIAAWTIAGAAVLGLAACTSAPSSDAGSASASASSAPSSAPAEAPASDQSVADACSSVQSKIEDATTAVSDIDMSNAANDPQGTVQTFTETAEAIGAAADSVSNNEVKTAVSTVYEDLIALRDVVSSVLVDGDMAAASGLTSAVTDVQTSAQELATLCS
;
A
#
# COMPACT_ATOMS: atom_id res chain seq x y z
N MET A 1 37.29 4.72 -15.61
CA MET A 1 36.35 3.60 -15.84
C MET A 1 34.94 4.20 -15.79
N LYS A 2 34.40 4.77 -16.87
CA LYS A 2 33.46 4.13 -17.82
C LYS A 2 32.58 3.02 -17.22
N LYS A 3 31.39 3.38 -16.72
CA LYS A 3 30.14 2.68 -17.02
C LYS A 3 29.00 3.69 -17.09
N THR A 4 28.56 3.89 -18.32
CA THR A 4 27.45 4.73 -18.80
C THR A 4 26.11 4.02 -18.63
N ILE A 5 25.10 4.79 -18.25
CA ILE A 5 23.70 4.82 -18.74
C ILE A 5 22.91 3.50 -18.72
N ALA A 6 21.81 3.51 -17.96
CA ALA A 6 20.56 2.88 -18.37
C ALA A 6 19.39 3.78 -17.93
N ALA A 7 19.04 4.73 -18.79
CA ALA A 7 17.74 5.39 -18.75
C ALA A 7 16.70 4.38 -19.25
N TRP A 8 15.74 4.00 -18.41
CA TRP A 8 14.61 3.19 -18.83
C TRP A 8 13.50 4.12 -19.32
N THR A 9 13.47 4.31 -20.64
CA THR A 9 12.35 4.87 -21.38
C THR A 9 11.26 3.82 -21.50
N ILE A 10 10.13 4.02 -20.83
CA ILE A 10 8.89 3.28 -21.08
C ILE A 10 8.13 4.04 -22.16
N ALA A 11 8.07 3.44 -23.35
CA ALA A 11 7.25 3.88 -24.46
C ALA A 11 6.36 2.72 -24.93
N GLY A 12 5.07 2.99 -25.13
CA GLY A 12 4.09 2.10 -25.77
C GLY A 12 2.69 2.27 -25.17
N ALA A 13 1.91 3.26 -25.61
CA ALA A 13 0.92 3.21 -26.71
C ALA A 13 -0.47 2.72 -26.21
N ALA A 14 -1.43 3.63 -25.97
CA ALA A 14 -2.52 4.07 -26.87
C ALA A 14 -3.65 3.01 -26.98
N VAL A 15 -4.97 3.26 -26.87
CA VAL A 15 -5.83 4.14 -27.68
C VAL A 15 -7.24 4.30 -27.04
N LEU A 16 -7.67 5.56 -26.92
CA LEU A 16 -8.99 6.22 -27.12
C LEU A 16 -10.32 5.42 -27.10
N GLY A 17 -11.28 5.96 -26.35
CA GLY A 17 -12.73 5.77 -26.51
C GLY A 17 -13.51 7.04 -26.15
N LEU A 18 -13.12 8.19 -26.72
CA LEU A 18 -13.84 9.46 -26.57
C LEU A 18 -14.73 9.72 -27.80
N ALA A 19 -15.90 10.26 -27.49
CA ALA A 19 -17.05 10.45 -28.33
C ALA A 19 -16.79 11.19 -29.65
N ALA A 20 -17.61 10.82 -30.62
CA ALA A 20 -17.83 11.48 -31.88
C ALA A 20 -18.01 13.00 -31.74
N CYS A 21 -17.27 13.78 -32.55
CA CYS A 21 -17.83 14.97 -33.18
C CYS A 21 -17.04 15.36 -34.44
N THR A 22 -17.74 15.26 -35.57
CA THR A 22 -17.74 16.18 -36.72
C THR A 22 -16.65 16.15 -37.82
N SER A 23 -17.17 15.99 -39.06
CA SER A 23 -16.76 16.66 -40.32
C SER A 23 -15.84 15.96 -41.36
N ALA A 24 -16.42 14.99 -42.11
CA ALA A 24 -16.49 14.87 -43.60
C ALA A 24 -15.19 14.83 -44.49
N PRO A 25 -15.25 14.49 -45.80
CA PRO A 25 -14.90 13.14 -46.32
C PRO A 25 -13.80 13.13 -47.41
N SER A 26 -13.19 11.97 -47.70
CA SER A 26 -12.91 11.48 -49.07
C SER A 26 -12.18 10.13 -49.10
N SER A 27 -12.65 9.31 -50.04
CA SER A 27 -12.26 7.99 -50.55
C SER A 27 -10.80 7.54 -50.46
N ASP A 28 -10.54 6.24 -50.18
CA ASP A 28 -10.26 5.21 -51.20
C ASP A 28 -9.68 3.90 -50.59
N ALA A 29 -10.02 2.79 -51.24
CA ALA A 29 -9.32 1.49 -51.31
C ALA A 29 -9.21 0.51 -50.12
N GLY A 30 -9.86 -0.66 -50.33
CA GLY A 30 -9.19 -1.97 -50.27
C GLY A 30 -9.32 -2.73 -48.94
N SER A 31 -10.36 -3.56 -48.74
CA SER A 31 -10.52 -4.96 -49.18
C SER A 31 -9.63 -6.01 -48.48
N ALA A 32 -10.34 -7.02 -47.97
CA ALA A 32 -9.97 -8.38 -47.55
C ALA A 32 -9.52 -8.55 -46.08
N SER A 33 -10.35 -9.10 -45.16
CA SER A 33 -10.82 -10.51 -45.05
C SER A 33 -9.69 -11.42 -44.54
N ALA A 34 -9.79 -12.28 -43.52
CA ALA A 34 -10.91 -12.85 -42.77
C ALA A 34 -10.39 -13.42 -41.42
N SER A 35 -11.32 -13.62 -40.48
CA SER A 35 -11.56 -14.80 -39.61
C SER A 35 -10.39 -15.64 -39.07
N ALA A 36 -10.41 -16.26 -37.90
CA ALA A 36 -11.19 -16.20 -36.66
C ALA A 36 -10.56 -17.30 -35.78
N SER A 37 -10.27 -17.02 -34.52
CA SER A 37 -10.21 -18.03 -33.45
C SER A 37 -10.06 -17.30 -32.12
N SER A 38 -11.22 -16.93 -31.57
CA SER A 38 -11.33 -16.38 -30.22
C SER A 38 -11.36 -17.55 -29.24
N ALA A 39 -10.23 -17.85 -28.61
CA ALA A 39 -10.24 -18.58 -27.35
C ALA A 39 -10.84 -17.66 -26.27
N PRO A 40 -11.64 -18.18 -25.31
CA PRO A 40 -12.21 -17.36 -24.26
C PRO A 40 -11.07 -16.84 -23.37
N SER A 41 -10.78 -15.55 -23.48
CA SER A 41 -9.93 -14.86 -22.52
C SER A 41 -10.69 -14.85 -21.19
N SER A 42 -10.23 -15.65 -20.23
CA SER A 42 -10.71 -15.56 -18.86
C SER A 42 -10.38 -14.17 -18.36
N ALA A 43 -11.40 -13.32 -18.23
CA ALA A 43 -11.27 -12.03 -17.59
C ALA A 43 -10.83 -12.25 -16.13
N PRO A 44 -9.92 -11.42 -15.59
CA PRO A 44 -9.66 -11.42 -14.16
C PRO A 44 -10.97 -11.21 -13.42
N ALA A 45 -11.19 -11.96 -12.34
CA ALA A 45 -12.33 -11.74 -11.47
C ALA A 45 -12.32 -10.28 -10.99
N GLU A 46 -13.34 -9.50 -11.36
CA GLU A 46 -13.56 -8.17 -10.78
C GLU A 46 -13.64 -8.34 -9.26
N ALA A 47 -12.71 -7.70 -8.56
CA ALA A 47 -12.85 -7.49 -7.13
C ALA A 47 -14.20 -6.81 -6.89
N PRO A 48 -14.93 -7.18 -5.82
CA PRO A 48 -16.22 -6.56 -5.53
C PRO A 48 -16.05 -5.04 -5.54
N ALA A 49 -16.85 -4.38 -6.38
CA ALA A 49 -16.83 -2.94 -6.52
C ALA A 49 -17.13 -2.32 -5.15
N SER A 50 -16.13 -1.68 -4.56
CA SER A 50 -16.32 -0.84 -3.39
C SER A 50 -17.06 0.42 -3.83
N ASP A 51 -18.11 0.80 -3.10
CA ASP A 51 -18.86 2.04 -3.38
C ASP A 51 -18.03 3.31 -3.11
N GLN A 52 -16.94 3.20 -2.35
CA GLN A 52 -16.04 4.29 -2.00
C GLN A 52 -14.85 4.37 -2.96
N SER A 53 -14.58 5.57 -3.48
CA SER A 53 -13.38 5.84 -4.27
C SER A 53 -12.11 5.74 -3.42
N VAL A 54 -10.96 5.51 -4.05
CA VAL A 54 -9.66 5.48 -3.36
C VAL A 54 -9.39 6.82 -2.67
N ALA A 55 -9.65 7.94 -3.36
CA ALA A 55 -9.43 9.28 -2.82
C ALA A 55 -10.29 9.55 -1.57
N ASP A 56 -11.58 9.20 -1.59
CA ASP A 56 -12.46 9.38 -0.43
C ASP A 56 -12.06 8.47 0.73
N ALA A 57 -11.61 7.24 0.44
CA ALA A 57 -11.12 6.32 1.45
C ALA A 57 -9.84 6.84 2.11
N CYS A 58 -8.85 7.24 1.32
CA CYS A 58 -7.61 7.84 1.80
C CYS A 58 -7.86 9.09 2.66
N SER A 59 -8.75 9.98 2.21
CA SER A 59 -9.12 11.18 2.99
C SER A 59 -9.79 10.81 4.32
N SER A 60 -10.60 9.74 4.36
CA SER A 60 -11.29 9.32 5.58
C SER A 60 -10.37 8.72 6.66
N VAL A 61 -9.21 8.20 6.27
CA VAL A 61 -8.24 7.59 7.20
C VAL A 61 -7.05 8.50 7.53
N GLN A 62 -6.87 9.60 6.79
CA GLN A 62 -5.71 10.47 6.89
C GLN A 62 -5.40 10.90 8.33
N SER A 63 -6.37 11.47 9.06
CA SER A 63 -6.14 11.93 10.43
C SER A 63 -5.76 10.79 11.38
N LYS A 64 -6.33 9.59 11.21
CA LYS A 64 -5.98 8.42 12.04
C LYS A 64 -4.56 7.95 11.76
N ILE A 65 -4.12 7.99 10.51
CA ILE A 65 -2.75 7.62 10.11
C ILE A 65 -1.75 8.67 10.63
N GLU A 66 -2.10 9.95 10.55
CA GLU A 66 -1.28 11.05 11.10
C GLU A 66 -1.12 10.91 12.62
N ASP A 67 -2.22 10.71 13.35
CA ASP A 67 -2.22 10.49 14.80
C ASP A 67 -1.38 9.26 15.18
N ALA A 68 -1.54 8.14 14.45
CA ALA A 68 -0.74 6.94 14.66
C ALA A 68 0.75 7.17 14.38
N THR A 69 1.09 7.92 13.32
CA THR A 69 2.48 8.26 12.98
C THR A 69 3.12 9.12 14.07
N THR A 70 2.38 10.08 14.61
CA THR A 70 2.83 10.87 15.76
C THR A 70 3.04 9.98 16.98
N ALA A 71 2.10 9.10 17.30
CA ALA A 71 2.22 8.18 18.43
C ALA A 71 3.48 7.30 18.34
N VAL A 72 3.81 6.75 17.17
CA VAL A 72 5.05 5.98 16.95
C VAL A 72 6.29 6.85 17.12
N SER A 73 6.26 8.08 16.59
CA SER A 73 7.40 9.00 16.66
C SER A 73 7.69 9.46 18.09
N ASP A 74 6.66 9.51 18.93
CA ASP A 74 6.76 9.86 20.35
C ASP A 74 7.25 8.69 21.23
N ILE A 75 7.38 7.47 20.67
CA ILE A 75 7.96 6.33 21.39
C ILE A 75 9.45 6.60 21.63
N ASP A 76 9.80 6.89 22.88
CA ASP A 76 11.18 7.03 23.30
C ASP A 76 11.84 5.66 23.45
N MET A 77 12.33 5.13 22.32
CA MET A 77 13.06 3.86 22.26
C MET A 77 14.33 3.86 23.14
N SER A 78 14.86 5.03 23.52
CA SER A 78 16.03 5.11 24.42
C SER A 78 15.68 4.78 25.87
N ASN A 79 14.41 4.91 26.26
CA ASN A 79 13.89 4.56 27.57
C ASN A 79 13.14 3.22 27.60
N ALA A 80 13.07 2.51 26.47
CA ALA A 80 12.31 1.27 26.36
C ALA A 80 12.76 0.16 27.34
N ALA A 81 14.02 0.15 27.75
CA ALA A 81 14.52 -0.78 28.76
C ALA A 81 14.04 -0.46 30.20
N ASN A 82 13.68 0.80 30.48
CA ASN A 82 13.17 1.24 31.77
C ASN A 82 11.65 1.03 31.89
N ASP A 83 10.93 1.03 30.76
CA ASP A 83 9.50 0.72 30.68
C ASP A 83 9.17 -0.15 29.45
N PRO A 84 9.52 -1.45 29.49
CA PRO A 84 9.32 -2.35 28.36
C PRO A 84 7.84 -2.60 28.08
N GLN A 85 7.00 -2.67 29.12
CA GLN A 85 5.56 -2.87 29.00
C GLN A 85 4.88 -1.63 28.41
N GLY A 86 5.21 -0.43 28.90
CA GLY A 86 4.69 0.82 28.34
C GLY A 86 5.07 0.98 26.87
N THR A 87 6.30 0.64 26.50
CA THR A 87 6.75 0.66 25.09
C THR A 87 5.90 -0.27 24.22
N VAL A 88 5.73 -1.53 24.63
CA VAL A 88 4.91 -2.52 23.91
C VAL A 88 3.44 -2.07 23.83
N GLN A 89 2.93 -1.47 24.90
CA GLN A 89 1.58 -0.93 24.95
C GLN A 89 1.38 0.21 23.94
N THR A 90 2.31 1.17 23.84
CA THR A 90 2.19 2.26 22.85
C THR A 90 2.18 1.73 21.42
N PHE A 91 3.03 0.73 21.10
CA PHE A 91 2.97 0.06 19.81
C PHE A 91 1.63 -0.64 19.56
N THR A 92 1.08 -1.27 20.61
CA THR A 92 -0.23 -1.95 20.54
C THR A 92 -1.35 -0.96 20.26
N GLU A 93 -1.42 0.14 21.03
CA GLU A 93 -2.42 1.20 20.85
C GLU A 93 -2.34 1.85 19.47
N THR A 94 -1.12 2.06 18.97
CA THR A 94 -0.90 2.55 17.61
C THR A 94 -1.44 1.57 16.57
N ALA A 95 -1.09 0.28 16.69
CA ALA A 95 -1.57 -0.73 15.77
C ALA A 95 -3.11 -0.82 15.79
N GLU A 96 -3.72 -0.82 16.97
CA GLU A 96 -5.18 -0.81 17.10
C GLU A 96 -5.83 0.41 16.43
N ALA A 97 -5.22 1.59 16.52
CA ALA A 97 -5.70 2.79 15.83
C ALA A 97 -5.66 2.64 14.29
N ILE A 98 -4.59 2.04 13.76
CA ILE A 98 -4.46 1.75 12.32
C ILE A 98 -5.46 0.67 11.88
N GLY A 99 -5.62 -0.40 12.67
CA GLY A 99 -6.63 -1.43 12.42
C GLY A 99 -8.05 -0.86 12.38
N ALA A 100 -8.37 0.03 13.33
CA ALA A 100 -9.64 0.75 13.34
C ALA A 100 -9.80 1.72 12.16
N ALA A 101 -8.71 2.18 11.54
CA ALA A 101 -8.76 2.95 10.30
C ALA A 101 -9.10 2.02 9.11
N ALA A 102 -8.47 0.86 9.02
CA ALA A 102 -8.76 -0.16 8.00
C ALA A 102 -10.24 -0.63 8.07
N ASP A 103 -10.78 -0.79 9.27
CA ASP A 103 -12.19 -1.17 9.44
C ASP A 103 -13.18 -0.09 9.04
N SER A 104 -12.78 1.19 9.07
CA SER A 104 -13.64 2.31 8.70
C SER A 104 -13.73 2.57 7.18
N VAL A 105 -12.87 1.95 6.37
CA VAL A 105 -12.91 2.07 4.91
C VAL A 105 -13.61 0.90 4.25
N SER A 106 -14.34 1.20 3.18
CA SER A 106 -15.02 0.20 2.33
C SER A 106 -14.30 -0.04 1.00
N ASN A 107 -13.39 0.87 0.62
CA ASN A 107 -12.50 0.66 -0.51
C ASN A 107 -11.50 -0.47 -0.21
N ASN A 108 -11.56 -1.56 -0.99
CA ASN A 108 -10.75 -2.75 -0.75
C ASN A 108 -9.25 -2.50 -0.89
N GLU A 109 -8.83 -1.64 -1.82
CA GLU A 109 -7.41 -1.32 -2.04
C GLU A 109 -6.84 -0.56 -0.84
N VAL A 110 -7.52 0.51 -0.41
CA VAL A 110 -7.12 1.29 0.77
C VAL A 110 -7.20 0.44 2.03
N LYS A 111 -8.25 -0.36 2.19
CA LYS A 111 -8.39 -1.28 3.32
C LYS A 111 -7.22 -2.25 3.41
N THR A 112 -6.83 -2.84 2.28
CA THR A 112 -5.70 -3.76 2.22
C THR A 112 -4.41 -3.05 2.59
N ALA A 113 -4.12 -1.90 1.99
CA ALA A 113 -2.90 -1.15 2.29
C ALA A 113 -2.80 -0.73 3.77
N VAL A 114 -3.89 -0.22 4.37
CA VAL A 114 -3.93 0.12 5.81
C VAL A 114 -3.80 -1.13 6.69
N SER A 115 -4.40 -2.26 6.28
CA SER A 115 -4.28 -3.54 7.00
C SER A 115 -2.84 -4.08 6.97
N THR A 116 -2.13 -3.95 5.85
CA THR A 116 -0.71 -4.33 5.77
C THR A 116 0.14 -3.52 6.76
N VAL A 117 -0.07 -2.20 6.85
CA VAL A 117 0.63 -1.36 7.83
C VAL A 117 0.34 -1.82 9.26
N TYR A 118 -0.92 -2.15 9.56
CA TYR A 118 -1.31 -2.70 10.86
C TYR A 118 -0.57 -4.01 11.16
N GLU A 119 -0.55 -4.96 10.23
CA GLU A 119 0.10 -6.26 10.40
C GLU A 119 1.61 -6.12 10.63
N ASP A 120 2.28 -5.27 9.84
CA ASP A 120 3.71 -5.02 9.99
C ASP A 120 4.03 -4.35 11.34
N LEU A 121 3.16 -3.46 11.81
CA LEU A 121 3.34 -2.80 13.11
C LEU A 121 3.13 -3.79 14.27
N ILE A 122 2.20 -4.73 14.14
CA ILE A 122 2.04 -5.84 15.09
C ILE A 122 3.30 -6.72 15.10
N ALA A 123 3.85 -7.05 13.93
CA ALA A 123 5.08 -7.82 13.85
C ALA A 123 6.26 -7.10 14.52
N LEU A 124 6.40 -5.79 14.29
CA LEU A 124 7.39 -4.96 14.97
C LEU A 124 7.20 -4.98 16.50
N ARG A 125 5.96 -4.80 16.96
CA ARG A 125 5.60 -4.84 18.39
C ARG A 125 5.96 -6.19 19.01
N ASP A 126 5.72 -7.29 18.31
CA ASP A 126 6.02 -8.64 18.80
C ASP A 126 7.53 -8.88 18.92
N VAL A 127 8.33 -8.38 17.97
CA VAL A 127 9.80 -8.41 18.07
C VAL A 127 10.28 -7.58 19.27
N VAL A 128 9.75 -6.36 19.42
CA VAL A 128 10.08 -5.48 20.56
C VAL A 128 9.70 -6.13 21.90
N SER A 129 8.52 -6.74 21.98
CA SER A 129 8.08 -7.49 23.17
C SER A 129 9.00 -8.67 23.46
N SER A 130 9.36 -9.46 22.44
CA SER A 130 10.26 -10.61 22.62
C SER A 130 11.62 -10.18 23.19
N VAL A 131 12.16 -9.06 22.69
CA VAL A 131 13.45 -8.54 23.15
C VAL A 131 13.36 -7.92 24.56
N LEU A 132 12.37 -7.06 24.80
CA LEU A 132 12.32 -6.22 26.00
C LEU A 132 11.58 -6.85 27.17
N VAL A 133 10.55 -7.66 26.90
CA VAL A 133 9.70 -8.30 27.91
C VAL A 133 10.19 -9.72 28.18
N ASP A 134 10.39 -10.51 27.13
CA ASP A 134 10.78 -11.92 27.26
C ASP A 134 12.30 -12.13 27.38
N GLY A 135 13.08 -11.09 27.06
CA GLY A 135 14.55 -11.13 27.12
C GLY A 135 15.21 -11.96 26.01
N ASP A 136 14.47 -12.27 24.94
CA ASP A 136 14.97 -13.03 23.80
C ASP A 136 15.80 -12.13 22.86
N MET A 137 17.11 -12.06 23.13
CA MET A 137 18.04 -11.30 22.30
C MET A 137 18.23 -11.90 20.89
N ALA A 138 17.82 -13.14 20.63
CA ALA A 138 17.88 -13.71 19.28
C ALA A 138 16.81 -13.06 18.37
N ALA A 139 15.66 -12.68 18.94
CA ALA A 139 14.59 -11.97 18.23
C ALA A 139 15.04 -10.58 17.73
N ALA A 140 16.05 -9.95 18.35
CA ALA A 140 16.55 -8.65 17.94
C ALA A 140 17.07 -8.62 16.49
N SER A 141 17.47 -9.77 15.94
CA SER A 141 17.86 -9.91 14.53
C SER A 141 16.70 -9.61 13.56
N GLY A 142 15.45 -9.81 13.98
CA GLY A 142 14.25 -9.49 13.22
C GLY A 142 13.85 -8.01 13.27
N LEU A 143 14.43 -7.22 14.17
CA LEU A 143 13.99 -5.83 14.40
C LEU A 143 14.19 -4.96 13.16
N THR A 144 15.33 -5.07 12.49
CA THR A 144 15.60 -4.29 11.27
C THR A 144 14.65 -4.67 10.14
N SER A 145 14.32 -5.95 9.98
CA SER A 145 13.34 -6.41 8.99
C SER A 145 11.96 -5.85 9.31
N ALA A 146 11.47 -6.03 10.54
CA ALA A 146 10.15 -5.54 10.93
C ALA A 146 10.02 -4.00 10.77
N VAL A 147 11.07 -3.24 11.12
CA VAL A 147 11.11 -1.78 10.87
C VAL A 147 11.12 -1.45 9.38
N THR A 148 11.74 -2.27 8.54
CA THR A 148 11.75 -2.09 7.08
C THR A 148 10.38 -2.40 6.49
N ASP A 149 9.70 -3.44 6.98
CA ASP A 149 8.39 -3.86 6.51
C ASP A 149 7.36 -2.75 6.79
N VAL A 150 7.31 -2.22 8.03
CA VAL A 150 6.47 -1.06 8.40
C VAL A 150 6.74 0.15 7.51
N GLN A 151 8.01 0.49 7.25
CA GLN A 151 8.35 1.61 6.37
C GLN A 151 7.90 1.37 4.93
N THR A 152 7.96 0.13 4.46
CA THR A 152 7.58 -0.25 3.10
C THR A 152 6.07 -0.13 2.93
N SER A 153 5.29 -0.75 3.81
CA SER A 153 3.82 -0.68 3.76
C SER A 153 3.31 0.75 3.97
N ALA A 154 3.94 1.54 4.84
CA ALA A 154 3.59 2.95 5.01
C ALA A 154 3.85 3.78 3.73
N GLN A 155 4.95 3.51 3.00
CA GLN A 155 5.24 4.16 1.72
C GLN A 155 4.29 3.73 0.61
N GLU A 156 3.91 2.46 0.58
CA GLU A 156 2.91 1.95 -0.37
C GLU A 156 1.54 2.61 -0.13
N LEU A 157 1.12 2.73 1.14
CA LEU A 157 -0.08 3.45 1.52
C LEU A 157 -0.01 4.93 1.14
N ALA A 158 1.12 5.59 1.41
CA ALA A 158 1.31 6.99 1.03
C ALA A 158 1.25 7.19 -0.49
N THR A 159 1.81 6.26 -1.27
CA THR A 159 1.76 6.26 -2.74
C THR A 159 0.34 6.03 -3.26
N LEU A 160 -0.42 5.16 -2.59
CA LEU A 160 -1.84 4.93 -2.92
C LEU A 160 -2.70 6.16 -2.65
N CYS A 161 -2.36 6.93 -1.62
CA CYS A 161 -3.13 8.09 -1.15
C CYS A 161 -2.63 9.45 -1.66
N SER A 162 -1.64 9.49 -2.56
CA SER A 162 -1.10 10.71 -3.18
C SER A 162 -1.80 11.13 -4.47
#